data_AF-A0A2E5ESB3-F1
#
_entry.id   AF-A0A2E5ESB3-F1
#
_cell.length_a   1.000
_cell.length_b   1.000
_cell.length_c   1.000
_cell.angle_alpha   90.00
_cell.angle_beta   90.00
_cell.angle_gamma   90.00
#
_symmetry.space_group_name_H-M   'P 1'
#
loop_
_entity.id
_entity.type
_entity.pdbx_description
1 polymer ?
#
loop_
_entity_poly.entity_id
_entity_poly.type
_entity_poly.pdbx_seq_one_letter_code
_entity_poly.pdbx_strand_id
1 'polypeptide(L)'
;MTYDPNAFVTGEVSYTDSEKELRDKFIVEYLRDYNSYAACVRLGYMDEMALEEAQKLMEEPYVKRGIADAEAARAVHLSSKKDADLSKLPDGFVPHEEETDRQRIVSGLFREAFYKGPGSTHSSRVAALSALSKIYKLDKEEEKVAEIVSRVMVVPAVGNVDDWEQAASEQQAELKRTVTQ
;
A
#
# COMPACT_ATOMS: atom_id res chain seq x y z
N MET A 1 19.02 -22.07 31.97
CA MET A 1 19.09 -20.68 32.46
C MET A 1 20.55 -20.36 32.74
N THR A 2 21.30 -19.94 31.72
CA THR A 2 22.70 -19.53 31.87
C THR A 2 22.72 -18.05 32.20
N TYR A 3 23.05 -17.74 33.46
CA TYR A 3 23.10 -16.38 33.98
C TYR A 3 24.40 -15.72 33.50
N ASP A 4 24.29 -14.69 32.65
CA ASP A 4 25.41 -13.81 32.31
C ASP A 4 25.57 -12.77 33.43
N PRO A 5 26.66 -12.82 34.22
CA PRO A 5 26.86 -11.93 35.36
C PRO A 5 27.02 -10.45 34.97
N ASN A 6 27.18 -10.12 33.68
CA ASN A 6 27.29 -8.73 33.21
C ASN A 6 25.95 -8.06 32.87
N ALA A 7 24.83 -8.79 32.87
CA ALA A 7 23.51 -8.23 32.56
C ALA A 7 23.02 -7.18 33.58
N PHE A 8 23.59 -7.14 34.78
CA PHE A 8 23.19 -6.20 35.83
C PHE A 8 23.71 -4.77 35.61
N VAL A 9 24.68 -4.55 34.72
CA VAL A 9 25.40 -3.27 34.62
C VAL A 9 24.92 -2.38 33.46
N THR A 10 24.40 -2.95 32.37
CA THR A 10 23.97 -2.19 31.17
C THR A 10 22.46 -2.18 30.94
N GLY A 11 21.68 -2.99 31.66
CA GLY A 11 20.23 -3.10 31.45
C GLY A 11 19.85 -3.73 30.09
N GLU A 12 20.84 -4.22 29.34
CA GLU A 12 20.62 -4.91 28.07
C GLU A 12 20.36 -6.39 28.36
N VAL A 13 19.10 -6.81 28.19
CA VAL A 13 18.71 -8.23 28.25
C VAL A 13 19.42 -8.95 27.09
N SER A 14 20.41 -9.79 27.41
CA SER A 14 21.09 -10.62 26.42
C SER A 14 20.23 -11.86 26.11
N TYR A 15 19.71 -11.93 24.89
CA TYR A 15 18.93 -13.07 24.41
C TYR A 15 19.83 -14.17 23.87
N THR A 16 19.46 -15.42 24.12
CA THR A 16 20.05 -16.58 23.46
C THR A 16 19.70 -16.61 21.97
N ASP A 17 20.44 -17.34 21.15
CA ASP A 17 20.22 -17.34 19.70
C ASP A 17 18.83 -17.90 19.33
N SER A 18 18.38 -18.94 20.02
CA SER A 18 17.03 -19.50 19.84
C SER A 18 15.91 -18.53 20.24
N GLU A 19 16.14 -17.70 21.26
CA GLU A 19 15.21 -16.66 21.69
C GLU A 19 15.13 -15.49 20.70
N LYS A 20 16.24 -15.16 20.02
CA LYS A 20 16.26 -14.18 18.94
C LYS A 20 15.50 -14.68 17.72
N GLU A 21 15.73 -15.92 17.31
CA GLU A 21 15.02 -16.53 16.16
C GLU A 21 13.50 -16.51 16.34
N LEU A 22 13.01 -16.76 17.56
CA LEU A 22 11.58 -16.70 17.85
C LEU A 22 11.02 -15.28 17.67
N ARG A 23 11.76 -14.26 18.16
CA ARG A 23 11.39 -12.84 18.01
C ARG A 23 11.45 -12.40 16.56
N ASP A 24 12.45 -12.83 15.81
CA ASP A 24 12.58 -12.54 14.39
C ASP A 24 11.38 -13.12 13.60
N LYS A 25 10.98 -14.36 13.92
CA LYS A 25 9.75 -14.96 13.36
C LYS A 25 8.49 -14.19 13.74
N PHE A 26 8.39 -13.73 14.98
CA PHE A 26 7.29 -12.88 15.43
C PHE A 26 7.20 -11.58 14.63
N ILE A 27 8.33 -10.90 14.42
CA ILE A 27 8.38 -9.65 13.64
C ILE A 27 7.89 -9.90 12.20
N VAL A 28 8.35 -10.98 11.57
CA VAL A 28 7.93 -11.34 10.19
C VAL A 28 6.42 -11.59 10.12
N GLU A 29 5.87 -12.36 11.05
CA GLU A 29 4.43 -12.66 11.08
C GLU A 29 3.57 -11.46 11.47
N TYR A 30 4.08 -10.57 12.34
CA TYR A 30 3.42 -9.32 12.72
C TYR A 30 3.35 -8.34 11.54
N LEU A 31 4.44 -8.19 10.78
CA LEU A 31 4.48 -7.30 9.62
C LEU A 31 3.60 -7.76 8.45
N ARG A 32 2.99 -8.94 8.52
CA ARG A 32 2.06 -9.45 7.52
C ARG A 32 0.70 -8.78 7.59
N ASP A 33 0.16 -8.58 8.78
CA ASP A 33 -1.20 -8.08 9.01
C ASP A 33 -1.31 -7.04 10.14
N TYR A 34 -0.17 -6.62 10.71
CA TYR A 34 -0.05 -5.69 11.83
C TYR A 34 -0.91 -6.11 13.05
N ASN A 35 -1.08 -7.42 13.23
CA ASN A 35 -1.86 -7.99 14.32
C ASN A 35 -0.98 -8.89 15.20
N SER A 36 -0.65 -8.40 16.39
CA SER A 36 0.23 -9.10 17.33
C SER A 36 -0.39 -10.39 17.88
N TYR A 37 -1.70 -10.43 18.09
CA TYR A 37 -2.42 -11.64 18.50
C TYR A 37 -2.36 -12.72 17.41
N ALA A 38 -2.70 -12.35 16.17
CA ALA A 38 -2.69 -13.30 15.05
C ALA A 38 -1.26 -13.81 14.75
N ALA A 39 -0.24 -12.96 14.91
CA ALA A 39 1.15 -13.36 14.79
C ALA A 39 1.53 -14.43 15.83
N CYS A 40 1.15 -14.24 17.10
CA CYS A 40 1.39 -15.23 18.16
C CYS A 40 0.68 -16.57 17.87
N VAL A 41 -0.59 -16.52 17.45
CA VAL A 41 -1.32 -17.75 17.09
C VAL A 41 -0.62 -18.50 15.95
N ARG A 42 -0.10 -17.79 14.93
CA ARG A 42 0.65 -18.39 13.83
C ARG A 42 1.99 -18.99 14.25
N LEU A 43 2.64 -18.43 15.28
CA LEU A 43 3.84 -19.02 15.89
C LEU A 43 3.55 -20.26 16.74
N GLY A 44 2.28 -20.59 16.99
CA GLY A 44 1.85 -21.75 17.77
C GLY A 44 1.61 -21.46 19.26
N TYR A 45 1.47 -20.20 19.66
CA TYR A 45 0.96 -19.88 20.99
C TYR A 45 -0.50 -20.27 21.11
N MET A 46 -0.89 -20.75 22.30
CA MET A 46 -2.29 -21.08 22.61
C MET A 46 -3.14 -19.81 22.59
N ASP A 47 -4.34 -19.86 22.02
CA ASP A 47 -5.23 -18.71 21.83
C ASP A 47 -5.47 -17.90 23.12
N GLU A 48 -5.55 -18.57 24.27
CA GLU A 48 -5.76 -17.94 25.58
C GLU A 48 -4.54 -17.14 26.07
N MET A 49 -3.33 -17.59 25.75
CA MET A 49 -2.08 -16.92 26.16
C MET A 49 -1.51 -16.01 25.07
N ALA A 50 -1.95 -16.17 23.82
CA ALA A 50 -1.43 -15.44 22.68
C ALA A 50 -1.54 -13.91 22.85
N LEU A 51 -2.58 -13.43 23.52
CA LEU A 51 -2.77 -12.00 23.78
C LEU A 51 -1.74 -11.46 24.78
N GLU A 52 -1.50 -12.18 25.87
CA GLU A 52 -0.55 -11.77 26.91
C GLU A 52 0.89 -11.82 26.39
N GLU A 53 1.23 -12.90 25.68
CA GLU A 53 2.55 -13.07 25.07
C GLU A 53 2.78 -12.04 23.95
N ALA A 54 1.76 -11.71 23.17
CA ALA A 54 1.82 -10.64 22.19
C ALA A 54 2.14 -9.29 22.84
N GLN A 55 1.50 -8.97 23.98
CA GLN A 55 1.77 -7.73 24.71
C GLN A 55 3.20 -7.68 25.21
N LYS A 56 3.68 -8.76 25.83
CA LYS A 56 5.06 -8.87 26.31
C LYS A 56 6.07 -8.68 25.16
N LEU A 57 5.92 -9.42 24.07
CA LEU A 57 6.80 -9.30 22.90
C LEU A 57 6.77 -7.89 22.30
N MET A 58 5.62 -7.24 22.25
CA MET A 58 5.51 -5.86 21.76
C MET A 58 6.15 -4.82 22.69
N GLU A 59 6.27 -5.11 23.98
CA GLU A 59 6.95 -4.22 24.94
C GLU A 59 8.48 -4.33 24.88
N GLU A 60 9.00 -5.46 24.40
CA GLU A 60 10.42 -5.73 24.36
C GLU A 60 11.21 -4.78 23.42
N PRO A 61 12.36 -4.24 23.88
CA PRO A 61 13.17 -3.32 23.07
C PRO A 61 13.69 -3.94 21.77
N TYR A 62 14.03 -5.24 21.77
CA TYR A 62 14.54 -5.94 20.59
C TYR A 62 13.49 -6.00 19.50
N VAL A 63 12.25 -6.38 19.85
CA VAL A 63 11.14 -6.49 18.90
C VAL A 63 10.76 -5.11 18.37
N LYS A 64 10.66 -4.09 19.22
CA LYS A 64 10.40 -2.70 18.80
C LYS A 64 11.41 -2.19 17.78
N ARG A 65 12.70 -2.42 18.04
CA ARG A 65 13.78 -2.04 17.12
C ARG A 65 13.69 -2.84 15.81
N GLY A 66 13.47 -4.15 15.89
CA GLY A 66 13.35 -5.00 14.72
C GLY A 66 12.16 -4.62 13.82
N ILE A 67 11.02 -4.25 14.41
CA ILE A 67 9.87 -3.73 13.66
C ILE A 67 10.23 -2.42 12.96
N ALA A 68 10.84 -1.46 13.67
CA ALA A 68 11.23 -0.17 13.09
C ALA A 68 12.25 -0.33 11.94
N ASP A 69 13.25 -1.20 12.11
CA ASP A 69 14.25 -1.49 11.10
C ASP A 69 13.62 -2.16 9.86
N ALA A 70 12.70 -3.10 10.07
CA ALA A 70 11.98 -3.78 8.99
C ALA A 70 10.98 -2.87 8.26
N GLU A 71 10.31 -1.96 8.96
CA GLU A 71 9.47 -0.92 8.37
C GLU A 71 10.28 0.06 7.52
N ALA A 72 11.45 0.49 8.02
CA ALA A 72 12.38 1.33 7.28
C ALA A 72 12.89 0.63 6.00
N ALA A 73 13.23 -0.66 6.08
CA ALA A 73 13.63 -1.45 4.92
C ALA A 73 12.50 -1.54 3.86
N ARG A 74 11.25 -1.75 4.29
CA ARG A 74 10.09 -1.73 3.38
C ARG A 74 9.88 -0.37 2.72
N ALA A 75 10.05 0.72 3.46
CA ALA A 75 9.91 2.08 2.91
C ALA A 75 10.95 2.38 1.81
N VAL A 76 12.18 1.88 1.96
CA VAL A 76 13.24 1.98 0.94
C VAL A 76 12.86 1.17 -0.31
N HIS A 77 12.33 -0.04 -0.15
CA HIS A 77 11.86 -0.84 -1.27
C HIS A 77 10.66 -0.22 -2.00
N LEU A 78 9.72 0.39 -1.28
CA LEU A 78 8.53 1.02 -1.86
C LEU A 78 8.85 2.31 -2.65
N SER A 79 9.84 3.08 -2.18
CA SER A 79 10.31 4.29 -2.88
C SER A 79 11.19 3.99 -4.09
N SER A 80 11.82 2.81 -4.11
CA SER A 80 12.61 2.31 -5.22
C SER A 80 11.69 1.80 -6.32
N LYS A 81 11.17 2.73 -7.13
CA LYS A 81 10.29 2.52 -8.30
C LYS A 81 10.99 1.80 -9.47
N LYS A 82 11.89 0.86 -9.20
CA LYS A 82 12.57 0.02 -10.18
C LYS A 82 12.01 -1.38 -10.07
N ASP A 83 11.41 -1.84 -11.16
CA ASP A 83 10.90 -3.18 -11.40
C ASP A 83 11.64 -4.22 -10.55
N ALA A 84 10.99 -4.69 -9.49
CA ALA A 84 11.58 -5.63 -8.58
C ALA A 84 11.79 -6.95 -9.35
N ASP A 85 13.04 -7.35 -9.47
CA ASP A 85 13.44 -8.67 -9.97
C ASP A 85 12.86 -9.74 -9.05
N LEU A 86 11.75 -10.37 -9.46
CA LEU A 86 10.98 -11.36 -8.67
C LEU A 86 11.83 -12.55 -8.21
N SER A 87 13.04 -12.73 -8.75
CA SER A 87 13.99 -13.79 -8.39
C SER A 87 14.65 -13.63 -7.01
N LYS A 88 14.51 -12.48 -6.35
CA LYS A 88 15.13 -12.19 -5.03
C LYS A 88 14.18 -12.25 -3.85
N LEU A 89 12.95 -12.70 -4.06
CA LEU A 89 11.98 -12.87 -2.99
C LEU A 89 12.43 -14.02 -2.07
N PRO A 90 12.36 -13.86 -0.73
CA PRO A 90 12.77 -14.91 0.20
C PRO A 90 11.91 -16.17 0.04
N ASP A 91 12.52 -17.35 0.18
CA ASP A 91 11.85 -18.65 0.07
C ASP A 91 10.69 -18.72 1.09
N GLY A 92 9.45 -18.74 0.60
CA GLY A 92 8.23 -18.65 1.41
C GLY A 92 7.44 -17.33 1.28
N PHE A 93 7.99 -16.32 0.61
CA PHE A 93 7.19 -15.20 0.11
C PHE A 93 6.33 -15.72 -1.05
N VAL A 94 5.09 -16.12 -0.76
CA VAL A 94 4.09 -16.34 -1.80
C VAL A 94 3.78 -14.96 -2.37
N PRO A 95 4.18 -14.64 -3.62
CA PRO A 95 3.70 -13.43 -4.28
C PRO A 95 2.18 -13.53 -4.24
N HIS A 96 1.55 -12.64 -3.49
CA HIS A 96 0.11 -12.62 -3.46
C HIS A 96 -0.34 -12.35 -4.89
N GLU A 97 -1.14 -13.27 -5.43
CA GLU A 97 -1.84 -13.01 -6.69
C GLU A 97 -2.48 -11.63 -6.54
N GLU A 98 -2.36 -10.80 -7.57
CA GLU A 98 -2.83 -9.41 -7.54
C GLU A 98 -4.26 -9.30 -6.98
N GLU A 99 -5.08 -10.31 -7.25
CA GLU A 99 -6.43 -10.49 -6.74
C GLU A 99 -6.50 -10.64 -5.21
N THR A 100 -5.63 -11.45 -4.61
CA THR A 100 -5.59 -11.66 -3.15
C THR A 100 -5.13 -10.42 -2.39
N ASP A 101 -4.21 -9.64 -2.97
CA ASP A 101 -3.79 -8.35 -2.41
C ASP A 101 -4.89 -7.31 -2.53
N ARG A 102 -5.56 -7.23 -3.69
CA ARG A 102 -6.74 -6.39 -3.89
C ARG A 102 -7.82 -6.71 -2.87
N GLN A 103 -8.13 -7.99 -2.65
CA GLN A 103 -9.12 -8.42 -1.65
C GLN A 103 -8.75 -8.00 -0.24
N ARG A 104 -7.48 -8.13 0.15
CA ARG A 104 -7.00 -7.69 1.47
C ARG A 104 -7.10 -6.18 1.63
N ILE A 105 -6.64 -5.40 0.65
CA ILE A 105 -6.72 -3.94 0.65
C ILE A 105 -8.17 -3.49 0.76
N VAL A 106 -9.07 -4.07 -0.05
CA VAL A 106 -10.51 -3.78 -0.01
C VAL A 106 -11.08 -4.11 1.36
N SER A 107 -10.79 -5.29 1.92
CA SER A 107 -11.28 -5.69 3.25
C SER A 107 -10.80 -4.76 4.37
N GLY A 108 -9.54 -4.31 4.31
CA GLY A 108 -8.97 -3.36 5.26
C GLY A 108 -9.61 -1.98 5.16
N LEU A 109 -9.77 -1.46 3.93
CA LEU A 109 -10.46 -0.19 3.68
C LEU A 109 -11.91 -0.23 4.15
N PHE A 110 -12.63 -1.33 3.92
CA PHE A 110 -13.99 -1.52 4.44
C PHE A 110 -14.04 -1.45 5.96
N ARG A 111 -13.12 -2.15 6.64
CA ARG A 111 -13.04 -2.12 8.10
C ARG A 111 -12.83 -0.69 8.61
N GLU A 112 -11.84 0.03 8.06
CA GLU A 112 -11.53 1.39 8.48
C GLU A 112 -12.64 2.39 8.13
N ALA A 113 -13.29 2.25 6.98
CA ALA A 113 -14.42 3.10 6.57
C ALA A 113 -15.58 3.07 7.58
N PHE A 114 -15.84 1.92 8.19
CA PHE A 114 -16.97 1.73 9.11
C PHE A 114 -16.57 1.64 10.60
N TYR A 115 -15.27 1.63 10.92
CA TYR A 115 -14.80 1.56 12.30
C TYR A 115 -15.07 2.88 13.05
N LYS A 116 -15.85 2.82 14.13
CA LYS A 116 -16.19 3.97 15.01
C LYS A 116 -15.60 3.86 16.42
N GLY A 117 -14.62 2.98 16.61
CA GLY A 117 -14.00 2.78 17.92
C GLY A 117 -12.96 3.85 18.30
N PRO A 118 -12.30 3.69 19.46
CA PRO A 118 -11.24 4.57 19.93
C PRO A 118 -10.11 4.66 18.89
N GLY A 119 -9.59 5.88 18.68
CA GLY A 119 -8.56 6.17 17.68
C GLY A 119 -9.08 6.39 16.25
N SER A 120 -10.35 6.10 15.96
CA SER A 120 -10.94 6.35 14.64
C SER A 120 -11.29 7.82 14.44
N THR A 121 -10.66 8.47 13.47
CA THR A 121 -10.99 9.85 13.09
C THR A 121 -12.00 9.89 11.95
N HIS A 122 -12.80 10.97 11.89
CA HIS A 122 -13.73 11.18 10.77
C HIS A 122 -13.00 11.23 9.43
N SER A 123 -11.80 11.81 9.40
CA SER A 123 -10.96 11.89 8.21
C SER A 123 -10.48 10.52 7.73
N SER A 124 -10.07 9.61 8.63
CA SER A 124 -9.69 8.24 8.26
C SER A 124 -10.82 7.50 7.55
N ARG A 125 -12.06 7.64 8.06
CA ARG A 125 -13.24 7.02 7.45
C ARG A 125 -13.56 7.58 6.07
N VAL A 126 -13.52 8.90 5.92
CA VAL A 126 -13.78 9.57 4.62
C VAL A 126 -12.69 9.21 3.61
N ALA A 127 -11.42 9.13 4.03
CA ALA A 127 -10.32 8.71 3.18
C ALA A 127 -10.49 7.26 2.70
N ALA A 128 -10.87 6.35 3.61
CA ALA A 128 -11.14 4.95 3.25
C ALA A 128 -12.32 4.82 2.27
N LEU A 129 -13.41 5.57 2.49
CA LEU A 129 -14.55 5.62 1.56
C LEU A 129 -14.16 6.18 0.18
N SER A 130 -13.30 7.21 0.13
CA SER A 130 -12.79 7.76 -1.14
C SER A 130 -11.85 6.78 -1.87
N ALA A 131 -11.08 5.97 -1.14
CA ALA A 131 -10.28 4.92 -1.78
C ALA A 131 -11.20 3.82 -2.35
N LEU A 132 -12.26 3.45 -1.64
CA LEU A 132 -13.26 2.49 -2.14
C LEU A 132 -14.01 3.03 -3.37
N SER A 133 -14.39 4.31 -3.41
CA SER A 133 -15.08 4.91 -4.58
C SER A 133 -14.24 4.77 -5.86
N LYS A 134 -12.92 4.99 -5.75
CA LYS A 134 -11.97 4.84 -6.86
C LYS A 134 -11.83 3.39 -7.31
N ILE A 135 -11.72 2.45 -6.37
CA ILE A 135 -11.61 1.01 -6.68
C ILE A 135 -12.87 0.52 -7.40
N TYR A 136 -14.06 0.93 -6.94
CA TYR A 136 -15.33 0.59 -7.56
C TYR A 136 -15.67 1.44 -8.79
N LYS A 137 -14.79 2.36 -9.20
CA LYS A 137 -15.01 3.28 -10.32
C LYS A 137 -16.35 4.02 -10.24
N LEU A 138 -16.74 4.39 -9.02
CA LEU A 138 -17.95 5.18 -8.76
C LEU A 138 -17.74 6.66 -9.11
N ASP A 139 -16.47 7.09 -9.11
CA ASP A 139 -16.09 8.42 -9.56
C ASP A 139 -16.20 8.46 -11.09
N LYS A 140 -16.94 9.45 -11.60
CA LYS A 140 -17.08 9.69 -13.03
C LYS A 140 -15.71 10.09 -13.56
N GLU A 141 -15.10 9.24 -14.40
CA GLU A 141 -13.87 9.60 -15.09
C GLU A 141 -14.18 10.83 -15.95
N GLU A 142 -13.66 11.99 -15.56
CA GLU A 142 -13.57 13.12 -16.47
C GLU A 142 -12.64 12.66 -17.60
N GLU A 143 -13.22 12.36 -18.76
CA GLU A 143 -12.46 12.15 -19.98
C GLU A 143 -11.55 13.36 -20.15
N LYS A 144 -10.27 13.17 -19.84
CA LYS A 144 -9.24 14.12 -20.24
C LYS A 144 -9.32 14.13 -21.75
N VAL A 145 -9.93 15.19 -22.30
CA VAL A 145 -10.01 15.44 -23.73
C VAL A 145 -8.58 15.31 -24.23
N ALA A 146 -8.31 14.20 -24.92
CA ALA A 146 -6.99 13.93 -25.44
C ALA A 146 -6.66 15.10 -26.36
N GLU A 147 -5.61 15.83 -26.02
CA GLU A 147 -5.08 16.91 -26.84
C GLU A 147 -4.82 16.33 -28.24
N ILE A 148 -5.64 16.73 -29.21
CA ILE A 148 -5.72 16.11 -30.53
C ILE A 148 -4.41 16.42 -31.27
N VAL A 149 -3.44 15.52 -31.21
CA VAL A 149 -2.31 15.49 -32.15
C VAL A 149 -2.63 14.46 -33.22
N SER A 150 -3.48 14.84 -34.17
CA SER A 150 -3.71 14.01 -35.36
C SER A 150 -3.70 14.88 -36.60
N ARG A 151 -2.86 14.52 -37.58
CA ARG A 151 -2.76 15.14 -38.92
C ARG A 151 -4.01 14.89 -39.79
N VAL A 152 -5.10 14.41 -39.20
CA VAL A 152 -6.34 14.04 -39.88
C VAL A 152 -7.44 15.00 -39.40
N MET A 153 -8.02 15.72 -40.36
CA MET A 153 -9.14 16.64 -40.13
C MET A 153 -10.39 15.82 -39.75
N VAL A 154 -10.99 16.11 -38.61
CA VAL A 154 -12.24 15.48 -38.18
C VAL A 154 -13.38 16.13 -38.96
N VAL A 155 -14.02 15.38 -39.86
CA VAL A 155 -15.23 15.83 -40.57
C VAL A 155 -16.42 15.70 -39.63
N PRO A 156 -17.11 16.80 -39.28
CA PRO A 156 -18.29 16.74 -38.44
C PRO A 156 -19.48 16.15 -39.22
N ALA A 157 -20.32 15.38 -38.56
CA ALA A 157 -21.52 14.78 -39.13
C ALA A 157 -22.66 15.80 -39.28
N VAL A 158 -22.46 16.87 -40.05
CA VAL A 158 -23.49 17.87 -40.36
C VAL A 158 -24.02 17.62 -41.76
N GLY A 159 -25.35 17.60 -41.90
CA GLY A 159 -26.05 17.21 -43.12
C GLY A 159 -26.05 18.23 -44.27
N ASN A 160 -25.21 19.28 -44.21
CA ASN A 160 -25.15 20.32 -45.24
C ASN A 160 -23.70 20.69 -45.58
N VAL A 161 -23.39 20.78 -46.87
CA VAL A 161 -22.04 20.92 -47.44
C VAL A 161 -21.48 22.33 -47.23
N ASP A 162 -22.33 23.35 -47.27
CA ASP A 162 -21.92 24.75 -47.16
C ASP A 162 -21.42 25.11 -45.75
N ASP A 163 -22.04 24.53 -44.71
CA ASP A 163 -21.64 24.73 -43.32
C ASP A 163 -20.27 24.06 -43.02
N TRP A 164 -19.91 23.04 -43.80
CA TRP A 164 -18.63 22.33 -43.68
C TRP A 164 -17.47 23.16 -44.24
N GLU A 165 -17.67 23.82 -45.38
CA GLU A 165 -16.65 24.66 -46.01
C GLU A 165 -16.26 25.82 -45.09
N GLN A 166 -17.24 26.42 -44.42
CA GLN A 166 -17.01 27.53 -43.50
C GLN A 166 -16.22 27.09 -42.26
N ALA A 167 -16.64 26.01 -41.59
CA ALA A 167 -15.97 25.49 -40.40
C ALA A 167 -14.53 24.99 -40.68
N ALA A 168 -14.30 24.37 -41.84
CA ALA A 168 -12.98 23.91 -42.24
C ALA A 168 -12.02 25.08 -42.53
N SER A 169 -12.54 26.17 -43.13
CA SER A 169 -11.74 27.37 -43.41
C SER A 169 -11.26 28.08 -42.14
N GLU A 170 -12.11 28.14 -41.11
CA GLU A 170 -11.81 28.78 -39.82
C GLU A 170 -10.72 28.02 -39.06
N GLN A 171 -10.82 26.69 -38.99
CA GLN A 171 -9.80 25.84 -38.36
C GLN A 171 -8.43 25.97 -39.05
N GLN A 172 -8.41 26.02 -40.40
CA GLN A 172 -7.17 26.23 -41.15
C GLN A 172 -6.57 27.63 -40.96
N ALA A 173 -7.41 28.65 -40.83
CA ALA A 173 -6.93 30.01 -40.56
C ALA A 173 -6.30 30.14 -39.18
N GLU A 174 -6.88 29.47 -38.18
CA GLU A 174 -6.37 29.45 -36.80
C GLU A 174 -5.03 28.69 -36.69
N LEU A 175 -4.92 27.55 -37.39
CA LEU A 175 -3.66 26.80 -37.54
C LEU A 175 -2.54 27.64 -38.18
N LYS A 176 -2.84 28.41 -39.24
CA LYS A 176 -1.84 29.28 -39.88
C LYS A 176 -1.35 30.39 -38.95
N ARG A 177 -2.23 30.93 -38.10
CA ARG A 177 -1.86 31.97 -37.12
C ARG A 177 -0.93 31.43 -36.03
N THR A 178 -1.20 30.23 -35.53
CA THR A 178 -0.40 29.59 -34.48
C THR A 178 0.97 29.11 -34.97
N VAL A 179 1.10 28.72 -36.24
CA VAL A 179 2.39 28.26 -36.82
C VAL A 179 3.31 29.42 -37.23
N THR A 180 2.79 30.64 -37.40
CA THR A 180 3.59 31.81 -37.86
C THR A 180 4.11 32.68 -36.71
N GLN A 181 3.75 32.39 -35.45
CA GLN A 181 4.38 32.97 -34.25
C GLN A 181 5.58 32.13 -33.81
#